data_AF-A0A9D6DFG0-F1
#
_entry.id   AF-A0A9D6DFG0-F1
#
_cell.length_a   1.000
_cell.length_b   1.000
_cell.length_c   1.000
_cell.angle_alpha   90.00
_cell.angle_beta   90.00
_cell.angle_gamma   90.00
#
_symmetry.space_group_name_H-M   'P 1'
#
loop_
_entity.id
_entity.type
_entity.pdbx_description
1 polymer ?
#
loop_
_entity_poly.entity_id
_entity_poly.type
_entity_poly.pdbx_seq_one_letter_code
_entity_poly.pdbx_strand_id
1 'polypeptide(L)'
;MKYEDLLQQALEIDSPWQIVRMRNDLGRCQLDIWVARERPRRSWLFGSRPEWPDEPERIWRHVNVGQSRCLIHAPWSVERDGVTHPWSGAGDQPFTRALTRQIATHFAEGVRFQSICKILDIPLADLWKFKHNLDHGLIGLPGLESAGADDAQGPSGVPDTAHPIWESLLDGSVDIDIRVLSLKLLLTKLRGQMQLITDPEVRLMKAHELQRYFVRCAPQLAHELAQIRPN
;
A
#
# COMPACT_ATOMS: atom_id res chain seq x y z
N MET A 1 -15.57 -17.02 2.56
CA MET A 1 -14.15 -16.64 2.60
C MET A 1 -13.80 -16.30 4.03
N LYS A 2 -12.74 -16.88 4.60
CA LYS A 2 -12.34 -16.61 5.99
C LYS A 2 -11.64 -15.24 6.04
N TYR A 3 -11.66 -14.59 7.21
CA TYR A 3 -11.01 -13.29 7.40
C TYR A 3 -9.50 -13.35 7.13
N GLU A 4 -8.87 -14.49 7.43
CA GLU A 4 -7.46 -14.75 7.14
C GLU A 4 -7.17 -14.77 5.63
N ASP A 5 -8.05 -15.34 4.82
CA ASP A 5 -7.92 -15.37 3.35
C ASP A 5 -7.98 -13.94 2.77
N LEU A 6 -8.89 -13.12 3.28
CA LEU A 6 -9.00 -11.70 2.91
C LEU A 6 -7.74 -10.91 3.26
N LEU A 7 -7.16 -11.17 4.43
CA LEU A 7 -5.95 -10.50 4.88
C LEU A 7 -4.73 -10.96 4.08
N GLN A 8 -4.60 -12.25 3.79
CA GLN A 8 -3.55 -12.78 2.91
C GLN A 8 -3.61 -12.10 1.54
N GLN A 9 -4.79 -12.02 0.95
CA GLN A 9 -4.99 -11.34 -0.32
C GLN A 9 -4.66 -9.85 -0.25
N ALA A 10 -5.08 -9.16 0.82
CA ALA A 10 -4.80 -7.72 1.00
C ALA A 10 -3.31 -7.41 1.19
N LEU A 11 -2.54 -8.37 1.72
CA LEU A 11 -1.10 -8.26 1.91
C LEU A 11 -0.29 -8.88 0.76
N GLU A 12 -0.97 -9.38 -0.28
CA GLU A 12 -0.37 -10.05 -1.43
C GLU A 12 0.49 -11.27 -1.01
N ILE A 13 0.07 -11.97 0.06
CA ILE A 13 0.72 -13.19 0.54
C ILE A 13 0.12 -14.38 -0.20
N ASP A 14 0.84 -14.82 -1.23
CA ASP A 14 0.46 -15.94 -2.07
C ASP A 14 1.19 -17.25 -1.71
N SER A 15 0.59 -18.38 -2.08
CA SER A 15 1.23 -19.69 -2.03
C SER A 15 2.62 -19.67 -2.69
N PRO A 16 3.64 -20.31 -2.11
CA PRO A 16 3.59 -21.26 -1.00
C PRO A 16 3.62 -20.61 0.39
N TRP A 17 3.49 -19.29 0.51
CA TRP A 17 3.54 -18.59 1.79
C TRP A 17 2.15 -18.43 2.40
N GLN A 18 2.07 -18.52 3.73
CA GLN A 18 0.81 -18.31 4.45
C GLN A 18 1.05 -17.60 5.78
N ILE A 19 0.02 -16.94 6.27
CA ILE A 19 0.01 -16.39 7.63
C ILE A 19 -0.14 -17.56 8.62
N VAL A 20 0.86 -17.76 9.47
CA VAL A 20 0.88 -18.86 10.46
C VAL A 20 0.52 -18.40 11.86
N ARG A 21 0.71 -17.12 12.15
CA ARG A 21 0.38 -16.48 13.43
C ARG A 21 0.10 -15.00 13.21
N MET A 22 -0.81 -14.46 14.03
CA MET A 22 -1.10 -13.04 14.11
C MET A 22 -1.14 -12.59 15.56
N ARG A 23 -0.68 -11.37 15.83
CA ARG A 23 -0.82 -10.71 17.13
C ARG A 23 -1.28 -9.28 16.89
N ASN A 24 -2.39 -8.93 17.52
CA ASN A 24 -2.90 -7.56 17.51
C ASN A 24 -2.66 -6.93 18.88
N ASP A 25 -1.82 -5.89 18.92
CA ASP A 25 -1.59 -5.04 20.08
C ASP A 25 -2.38 -3.74 19.90
N LEU A 26 -3.57 -3.73 20.51
CA LEU A 26 -4.48 -2.58 20.45
C LEU A 26 -3.91 -1.35 21.17
N GLY A 27 -3.06 -1.54 22.20
CA GLY A 27 -2.47 -0.43 22.95
C GLY A 27 -1.41 0.32 22.14
N ARG A 28 -0.70 -0.39 21.26
CA ARG A 28 0.32 0.18 20.36
C ARG A 28 -0.18 0.44 18.94
N CYS A 29 -1.47 0.18 18.69
CA CYS A 29 -2.06 0.12 17.35
C CYS A 29 -1.14 -0.64 16.38
N GLN A 30 -0.77 -1.87 16.73
CA GLN A 30 0.20 -2.66 15.98
C GLN A 30 -0.34 -4.05 15.67
N LEU A 31 -0.22 -4.45 14.41
CA LEU A 31 -0.53 -5.79 13.92
C LEU A 31 0.77 -6.47 13.50
N ASP A 32 1.16 -7.51 14.23
CA ASP A 32 2.28 -8.38 13.87
C ASP A 32 1.74 -9.61 13.13
N ILE A 33 2.33 -9.91 11.98
CA ILE A 33 1.92 -11.01 11.11
C ILE A 33 3.14 -11.88 10.83
N TRP A 34 3.06 -13.15 11.20
CA TRP A 34 4.09 -14.14 10.93
C TRP A 34 3.74 -14.91 9.67
N VAL A 35 4.62 -14.83 8.68
CA VAL A 35 4.49 -15.47 7.39
C VAL A 35 5.51 -16.59 7.30
N ALA A 36 5.06 -17.81 6.99
CA ALA A 36 5.96 -18.93 6.76
C ALA A 36 5.46 -19.79 5.61
N ARG A 37 6.38 -20.55 5.02
CA ARG A 37 6.09 -21.44 3.89
C ARG A 37 5.20 -22.59 4.35
N GLU A 38 4.19 -22.92 3.55
CA GLU A 38 3.31 -24.06 3.74
C GLU A 38 4.14 -25.34 3.77
N ARG A 39 4.10 -26.03 4.91
CA ARG A 39 4.66 -27.37 5.03
C ARG A 39 3.59 -28.37 4.58
N PRO A 40 3.96 -29.37 3.75
CA PRO A 40 3.02 -30.41 3.36
C PRO A 40 2.42 -31.07 4.59
N ARG A 41 1.08 -31.13 4.64
CA ARG A 41 0.31 -31.76 5.73
C ARG A 41 0.75 -33.22 5.87
N ARG A 42 1.46 -33.54 6.96
CA ARG A 42 2.01 -34.88 7.16
C ARG A 42 1.00 -35.93 7.66
N SER A 43 -0.20 -35.53 8.10
CA SER A 43 -1.20 -36.47 8.62
C SER A 43 -2.64 -36.04 8.38
N TRP A 44 -3.44 -36.91 7.76
CA TRP A 44 -4.89 -36.76 7.53
C TRP A 44 -5.68 -36.73 8.85
N LEU A 45 -5.22 -37.40 9.92
CA LEU A 45 -6.02 -37.58 11.13
C LEU A 45 -5.95 -36.45 12.17
N PHE A 46 -5.01 -35.51 12.04
CA PHE A 46 -4.89 -34.38 12.96
C PHE A 46 -4.51 -33.13 12.18
N GLY A 47 -5.34 -32.09 12.27
CA GLY A 47 -5.09 -30.80 11.64
C GLY A 47 -3.72 -30.26 12.07
N SER A 48 -2.72 -30.40 11.20
CA SER A 48 -1.38 -29.90 11.48
C SER A 48 -1.45 -28.37 11.49
N ARG A 49 -1.24 -27.78 12.67
CA ARG A 49 -1.14 -26.33 12.81
C ARG A 49 0.15 -25.89 12.09
N PRO A 50 0.11 -24.86 11.24
CA PRO A 50 1.32 -24.35 10.63
C PRO A 50 2.29 -23.90 11.72
N GLU A 51 3.52 -24.41 11.66
CA GLU A 51 4.55 -24.22 12.67
C GLU A 51 5.60 -23.20 12.20
N TRP A 52 6.03 -22.33 13.10
CA TRP A 52 7.10 -21.37 12.83
C TRP A 52 8.44 -22.11 12.65
N PRO A 53 9.24 -21.80 11.61
CA PRO A 53 10.56 -22.40 11.43
C PRO A 53 11.53 -22.05 12.57
N ASP A 54 12.45 -22.97 12.89
CA ASP A 54 13.59 -22.72 13.79
C ASP A 54 14.71 -22.00 13.01
N GLU A 55 14.40 -20.77 12.58
CA GLU A 55 15.27 -19.90 11.79
C GLU A 55 15.26 -18.48 12.38
N PRO A 56 16.33 -17.68 12.19
CA PRO A 56 16.31 -16.29 12.58
C PRO A 56 15.20 -15.53 11.86
N GLU A 57 14.50 -14.70 12.62
CA GLU A 57 13.38 -13.89 12.16
C GLU A 57 13.87 -12.60 11.49
N ARG A 58 13.22 -12.28 10.37
CA ARG A 58 13.30 -10.98 9.72
C ARG A 58 12.02 -10.20 9.98
N ILE A 59 12.18 -8.93 10.32
CA ILE A 59 11.06 -8.05 10.66
C ILE A 59 11.11 -6.86 9.71
N TRP A 60 10.00 -6.64 9.02
CA TRP A 60 9.81 -5.47 8.16
C TRP A 60 8.56 -4.70 8.52
N ARG A 61 8.65 -3.39 8.40
CA ARG A 61 7.49 -2.51 8.45
C ARG A 61 6.79 -2.54 7.08
N HIS A 62 5.50 -2.87 7.11
CA HIS A 62 4.64 -2.97 5.93
C HIS A 62 3.62 -1.83 5.88
N VAL A 63 2.81 -1.73 4.83
CA VAL A 63 1.70 -0.77 4.73
C VAL A 63 0.72 -0.98 5.90
N ASN A 64 0.13 0.10 6.43
CA ASN A 64 -0.84 0.01 7.53
C ASN A 64 -2.06 -0.84 7.16
N VAL A 65 -2.51 -1.65 8.11
CA VAL A 65 -3.80 -2.34 8.03
C VAL A 65 -4.79 -1.55 8.86
N GLY A 66 -5.65 -0.79 8.19
CA GLY A 66 -6.54 0.17 8.85
C GLY A 66 -5.73 1.26 9.57
N GLN A 67 -5.91 1.38 10.88
CA GLN A 67 -5.16 2.31 11.74
C GLN A 67 -3.95 1.65 12.43
N SER A 68 -3.72 0.36 12.18
CA SER A 68 -2.65 -0.38 12.84
C SER A 68 -1.39 -0.42 11.99
N ARG A 69 -0.25 -0.13 12.62
CA ARG A 69 1.08 -0.36 12.05
C ARG A 69 1.26 -1.85 11.84
N CYS A 70 1.55 -2.24 10.59
CA CYS A 70 1.72 -3.64 10.23
C CYS A 70 3.20 -4.00 10.21
N LEU A 71 3.58 -5.02 10.98
CA LEU A 71 4.90 -5.63 10.94
C LEU A 71 4.79 -7.05 10.37
N ILE A 72 5.60 -7.33 9.36
CA ILE A 72 5.73 -8.67 8.77
C ILE A 72 6.96 -9.32 9.36
N HIS A 73 6.74 -10.48 9.97
CA HIS A 73 7.75 -11.38 10.48
C HIS A 73 7.88 -12.54 9.52
N ALA A 74 9.08 -12.81 9.03
CA ALA A 74 9.34 -13.93 8.12
C ALA A 74 10.62 -14.69 8.51
N PRO A 75 10.72 -15.99 8.20
CA PRO A 75 11.96 -16.72 8.36
C PRO A 75 13.00 -16.22 7.35
N TRP A 76 14.28 -16.29 7.70
CA TRP A 76 15.40 -15.90 6.82
C TRP A 76 15.37 -16.58 5.45
N SER A 77 14.83 -17.80 5.35
CA SER A 77 14.65 -18.52 4.09
C SER A 77 13.88 -17.75 3.01
N VAL A 78 13.05 -16.75 3.34
CA VAL A 78 12.35 -15.92 2.34
C VAL A 78 13.31 -15.17 1.40
N GLU A 79 14.47 -14.72 1.90
CA GLU A 79 15.48 -14.06 1.05
C GLU A 79 16.19 -15.03 0.11
N ARG A 80 16.15 -16.34 0.42
CA ARG A 80 16.78 -17.41 -0.37
C ARG A 80 15.88 -18.03 -1.42
N ASP A 81 14.57 -17.74 -1.40
CA ASP A 81 13.60 -18.29 -2.35
C ASP A 81 13.78 -17.71 -3.77
N GLY A 82 14.57 -16.65 -3.93
CA GLY A 82 14.86 -16.00 -5.22
C GLY A 82 13.67 -15.25 -5.83
N VAL A 83 12.47 -15.39 -5.26
CA VAL A 83 11.24 -14.71 -5.64
C VAL A 83 11.12 -13.41 -4.85
N THR A 84 10.82 -12.31 -5.55
CA THR A 84 10.57 -11.03 -4.91
C THR A 84 9.12 -10.92 -4.48
N HIS A 85 8.87 -10.96 -3.17
CA HIS A 85 7.52 -10.80 -2.64
C HIS A 85 7.23 -9.36 -2.22
N PRO A 86 6.06 -8.77 -2.56
CA PRO A 86 5.67 -7.42 -2.13
C PRO A 86 5.68 -7.22 -0.60
N TRP A 87 5.30 -8.24 0.15
CA TRP A 87 5.28 -8.26 1.62
C TRP A 87 6.64 -8.54 2.27
N SER A 88 7.70 -8.78 1.49
CA SER A 88 9.07 -9.00 1.98
C SER A 88 9.97 -7.80 1.70
N GLY A 89 10.97 -7.57 2.55
CA GLY A 89 12.00 -6.56 2.33
C GLY A 89 13.20 -7.08 1.51
N ALA A 90 14.16 -6.21 1.21
CA ALA A 90 15.42 -6.58 0.55
C ALA A 90 16.59 -6.30 1.49
N GLY A 91 17.50 -7.27 1.66
CA GLY A 91 18.72 -7.07 2.44
C GLY A 91 18.47 -6.55 3.85
N ASP A 92 19.09 -5.41 4.19
CA ASP A 92 18.99 -4.76 5.50
C ASP A 92 17.89 -3.68 5.59
N GLN A 93 17.03 -3.58 4.57
CA GLN A 93 16.00 -2.55 4.52
C GLN A 93 14.96 -2.76 5.63
N PRO A 94 14.51 -1.69 6.32
CA PRO A 94 13.51 -1.77 7.38
C PRO A 94 12.09 -1.99 6.85
N PHE A 95 11.88 -1.81 5.54
CA PHE A 95 10.57 -1.79 4.89
C PHE A 95 10.38 -2.97 3.94
N THR A 96 9.13 -3.43 3.86
CA THR A 96 8.71 -4.34 2.78
C THR A 96 8.75 -3.62 1.42
N ARG A 97 8.89 -4.38 0.33
CA ARG A 97 8.87 -3.86 -1.04
C ARG A 97 7.63 -3.05 -1.38
N ALA A 98 6.46 -3.45 -0.90
CA ALA A 98 5.21 -2.72 -1.09
C ALA A 98 5.27 -1.31 -0.47
N LEU A 99 5.75 -1.22 0.77
CA LEU A 99 5.90 0.08 1.46
C LEU A 99 7.00 0.92 0.81
N THR A 100 8.14 0.31 0.45
CA THR A 100 9.23 0.96 -0.30
C THR A 100 8.72 1.58 -1.60
N ARG A 101 7.91 0.85 -2.38
CA ARG A 101 7.32 1.36 -3.62
C ARG A 101 6.44 2.57 -3.33
N GLN A 102 5.60 2.50 -2.30
CA GLN A 102 4.71 3.60 -1.92
C GLN A 102 5.48 4.86 -1.48
N ILE A 103 6.55 4.70 -0.68
CA ILE A 103 7.44 5.79 -0.29
C ILE A 103 8.10 6.42 -1.53
N ALA A 104 8.64 5.59 -2.41
CA ALA A 104 9.29 6.06 -3.63
C ALA A 104 8.33 6.81 -4.55
N THR A 105 7.09 6.33 -4.69
CA THR A 105 6.04 7.04 -5.44
C THR A 105 5.78 8.42 -4.84
N HIS A 106 5.70 8.56 -3.52
CA HIS A 106 5.51 9.88 -2.89
C HIS A 106 6.71 10.82 -3.14
N PHE A 107 7.94 10.31 -3.09
CA PHE A 107 9.10 11.12 -3.46
C PHE A 107 9.07 11.56 -4.93
N ALA A 108 8.72 10.66 -5.85
CA ALA A 108 8.58 10.97 -7.27
C ALA A 108 7.46 12.00 -7.54
N GLU A 109 6.40 11.97 -6.73
CA GLU A 109 5.30 12.96 -6.73
C GLU A 109 5.69 14.30 -6.08
N GLY A 110 6.93 14.46 -5.60
CA GLY A 110 7.42 15.69 -4.97
C GLY A 110 6.91 15.93 -3.55
N VAL A 111 6.32 14.91 -2.91
CA VAL A 111 5.77 15.01 -1.56
C VAL A 111 6.87 15.32 -0.55
N ARG A 112 6.63 16.30 0.32
CA ARG A 112 7.58 16.64 1.38
C ARG A 112 7.75 15.50 2.37
N PHE A 113 8.99 15.36 2.80
CA PHE A 113 9.45 14.32 3.73
C PHE A 113 8.58 14.17 4.99
N GLN A 114 8.19 15.30 5.61
CA GLN A 114 7.36 15.28 6.83
C GLN A 114 5.93 14.77 6.57
N SER A 115 5.38 15.05 5.39
CA SER A 115 4.06 14.58 4.97
C SER A 115 4.06 13.06 4.77
N ILE A 116 5.13 12.52 4.18
CA ILE A 116 5.31 11.06 4.04
C ILE A 116 5.34 10.37 5.41
N CYS A 117 6.11 10.89 6.38
CA CYS A 117 6.14 10.34 7.74
C CYS A 117 4.74 10.29 8.38
N LYS A 118 3.96 11.38 8.25
CA LYS A 118 2.63 11.47 8.84
C LYS A 118 1.63 10.52 8.18
N ILE A 119 1.60 10.47 6.84
CA ILE A 119 0.59 9.71 6.09
C ILE A 119 0.83 8.21 6.20
N LEU A 120 2.08 7.79 6.11
CA LEU A 120 2.45 6.37 6.18
C LEU A 120 2.70 5.89 7.62
N ASP A 121 2.64 6.80 8.59
CA ASP A 121 2.97 6.55 9.99
C ASP A 121 4.35 5.87 10.11
N ILE A 122 5.35 6.54 9.53
CA ILE A 122 6.75 6.10 9.51
C ILE A 122 7.57 7.01 10.41
N PRO A 123 8.38 6.46 11.34
CA PRO A 123 9.30 7.24 12.13
C PRO A 123 10.30 8.01 11.24
N LEU A 124 10.58 9.27 11.59
CA LEU A 124 11.49 10.15 10.85
C LEU A 124 12.84 9.48 10.56
N ALA A 125 13.40 8.78 11.55
CA ALA A 125 14.68 8.10 11.44
C ALA A 125 14.67 6.99 10.37
N ASP A 126 13.57 6.24 10.25
CA ASP A 126 13.47 5.13 9.32
C ASP A 126 13.28 5.64 7.88
N LEU A 127 12.45 6.67 7.69
CA LEU A 127 12.32 7.32 6.39
C LEU A 127 13.64 7.96 5.95
N TRP A 128 14.43 8.48 6.88
CA TRP A 128 15.71 9.12 6.56
C TRP A 128 16.76 8.10 6.12
N LYS A 129 16.87 6.98 6.85
CA LYS A 129 17.72 5.85 6.44
C LYS A 129 17.35 5.34 5.05
N PHE A 130 16.05 5.21 4.78
CA PHE A 130 15.57 4.82 3.46
C PHE A 130 15.97 5.83 2.38
N LYS A 131 15.70 7.13 2.60
CA LYS A 131 16.07 8.17 1.63
C LYS A 131 17.57 8.21 1.38
N HIS A 132 18.39 8.12 2.43
CA HIS A 132 19.84 8.05 2.31
C HIS A 132 20.27 6.86 1.44
N ASN A 133 19.74 5.67 1.73
CA ASN A 133 20.05 4.47 0.93
C ASN A 133 19.58 4.61 -0.52
N LEU A 134 18.45 5.28 -0.77
CA LEU A 134 17.95 5.57 -2.10
C LEU A 134 18.87 6.54 -2.87
N ASP A 135 19.26 7.65 -2.25
CA ASP A 135 20.13 8.67 -2.85
C ASP A 135 21.53 8.08 -3.21
N HIS A 136 21.99 7.10 -2.43
CA HIS A 136 23.25 6.38 -2.67
C HIS A 136 23.12 5.16 -3.59
N GLY A 137 21.93 4.92 -4.19
CA GLY A 137 21.70 3.82 -5.12
C GLY A 137 21.73 2.43 -4.48
N LEU A 138 21.66 2.34 -3.16
CA LEU A 138 21.66 1.09 -2.40
C LEU A 138 20.27 0.42 -2.40
N ILE A 139 19.24 1.12 -2.87
CA ILE A 139 17.89 0.61 -3.05
C ILE A 139 17.62 0.44 -4.55
N GLY A 140 17.66 -0.80 -5.03
CA GLY A 140 17.09 -1.14 -6.33
C GLY A 140 15.58 -1.00 -6.26
N LEU A 141 15.01 -0.03 -6.97
CA LEU A 141 13.56 0.16 -7.12
C LEU A 141 13.10 -0.48 -8.44
N PRO A 142 12.74 -1.79 -8.45
CA PRO A 142 12.19 -2.40 -9.64
C PRO A 142 10.86 -1.71 -10.01
N GLY A 143 10.82 -1.06 -11.17
CA GLY A 143 9.63 -0.41 -11.74
C GLY A 143 9.68 1.11 -11.86
N LEU A 144 10.72 1.80 -11.37
CA LEU A 144 10.91 3.25 -11.63
C LEU A 144 11.80 3.53 -12.85
N GLU A 145 12.52 2.53 -13.35
CA GLU A 145 13.46 2.63 -14.48
C GLU A 145 12.77 2.50 -15.85
N SER A 146 11.46 2.24 -15.90
CA SER A 146 10.65 2.21 -17.13
C SER A 146 9.57 3.28 -17.20
N ALA A 147 9.76 4.41 -16.50
CA ALA A 147 8.96 5.62 -16.69
C ALA A 147 9.66 6.64 -17.62
N GLY A 148 10.51 6.14 -18.53
CA GLY A 148 11.15 6.92 -19.59
C GLY A 148 10.64 6.45 -20.94
N ALA A 149 9.87 7.32 -21.60
CA ALA A 149 9.49 7.27 -23.00
C ALA A 149 8.69 6.03 -23.44
N ASP A 150 7.38 6.07 -23.18
CA ASP A 150 6.46 5.75 -24.28
C ASP A 150 5.36 6.83 -24.32
N ASP A 151 5.08 7.25 -25.54
CA ASP A 151 4.47 8.51 -25.92
C ASP A 151 2.93 8.48 -25.84
N ALA A 152 2.36 9.69 -25.71
CA ALA A 152 1.01 10.10 -26.13
C ALA A 152 -0.19 9.12 -25.98
N GLN A 153 -0.99 9.34 -24.94
CA GLN A 153 -2.47 9.29 -24.83
C GLN A 153 -2.92 8.62 -23.51
N GLY A 154 -3.30 9.45 -22.53
CA GLY A 154 -4.00 8.94 -21.33
C GLY A 154 -5.32 8.24 -21.72
N PRO A 155 -5.79 7.24 -20.94
CA PRO A 155 -7.07 6.59 -21.19
C PRO A 155 -8.17 7.66 -21.22
N SER A 156 -8.80 7.81 -22.39
CA SER A 156 -9.60 8.98 -22.76
C SER A 156 -10.68 9.30 -21.71
N GLY A 157 -10.58 10.47 -21.08
CA GLY A 157 -11.66 11.09 -20.31
C GLY A 157 -11.50 11.12 -18.79
N VAL A 158 -10.34 10.76 -18.23
CA VAL A 158 -10.02 11.06 -16.81
C VAL A 158 -9.40 12.47 -16.73
N PRO A 159 -9.89 13.37 -15.86
CA PRO A 159 -9.26 14.67 -15.63
C PRO A 159 -7.79 14.55 -15.20
N ASP A 160 -6.98 15.54 -15.59
CA ASP A 160 -5.58 15.60 -15.19
C ASP A 160 -5.42 15.64 -13.66
N THR A 161 -4.27 15.20 -13.15
CA THR A 161 -3.98 15.16 -11.72
C THR A 161 -4.07 16.54 -11.07
N ALA A 162 -3.69 17.61 -11.78
CA ALA A 162 -3.78 18.99 -11.29
C ALA A 162 -5.20 19.60 -11.38
N HIS A 163 -6.19 18.85 -11.89
CA HIS A 163 -7.54 19.37 -12.08
C HIS A 163 -8.27 19.57 -10.73
N PRO A 164 -8.88 20.74 -10.47
CA PRO A 164 -9.46 21.07 -9.15
C PRO A 164 -10.65 20.19 -8.74
N ILE A 165 -11.25 19.48 -9.70
CA ILE A 165 -12.37 18.56 -9.46
C ILE A 165 -12.05 17.52 -8.38
N TRP A 166 -10.79 17.07 -8.27
CA TRP A 166 -10.39 16.08 -7.29
C TRP A 166 -10.50 16.59 -5.87
N GLU A 167 -10.14 17.85 -5.63
CA GLU A 167 -10.35 18.50 -4.33
C GLU A 167 -11.83 18.76 -4.08
N SER A 168 -12.57 19.22 -5.10
CA SER A 168 -14.01 19.47 -5.00
C SER A 168 -14.85 18.22 -4.70
N LEU A 169 -14.41 17.05 -5.19
CA LEU A 169 -15.03 15.77 -4.83
C LEU A 169 -14.73 15.39 -3.38
N LEU A 170 -13.58 15.78 -2.84
CA LEU A 170 -13.11 15.40 -1.51
C LEU A 170 -13.54 16.37 -0.40
N ASP A 171 -13.81 17.63 -0.72
CA ASP A 171 -14.43 18.58 0.22
C ASP A 171 -15.96 18.50 0.22
N GLY A 172 -16.55 17.83 -0.79
CA GLY A 172 -17.99 17.66 -0.94
C GLY A 172 -18.70 18.84 -1.61
N SER A 173 -17.95 19.77 -2.20
CA SER A 173 -18.52 20.85 -3.02
C SER A 173 -19.11 20.34 -4.33
N VAL A 174 -18.60 19.22 -4.84
CA VAL A 174 -19.16 18.47 -5.97
C VAL A 174 -19.55 17.08 -5.49
N ASP A 175 -20.84 16.76 -5.64
CA ASP A 175 -21.35 15.41 -5.48
C ASP A 175 -21.70 14.81 -6.84
N ILE A 176 -21.43 13.52 -6.97
CA ILE A 176 -21.70 12.73 -8.17
C ILE A 176 -22.56 11.53 -7.78
N ASP A 177 -23.36 11.03 -8.73
CA ASP A 177 -24.05 9.76 -8.57
C ASP A 177 -23.04 8.61 -8.66
N ILE A 178 -22.81 7.92 -7.54
CA ILE A 178 -21.83 6.83 -7.40
C ILE A 178 -22.55 5.49 -7.43
N ARG A 179 -22.30 4.70 -8.48
CA ARG A 179 -22.83 3.33 -8.63
C ARG A 179 -21.86 2.27 -8.12
N VAL A 180 -20.57 2.58 -8.13
CA VAL A 180 -19.50 1.67 -7.70
C VAL A 180 -19.27 1.77 -6.19
N LEU A 181 -19.53 0.68 -5.46
CA LEU A 181 -19.40 0.63 -4.00
C LEU A 181 -17.97 0.92 -3.50
N SER A 182 -16.95 0.42 -4.21
CA SER A 182 -15.54 0.64 -3.84
C SER A 182 -15.13 2.10 -3.95
N LEU A 183 -15.63 2.84 -4.95
CA LEU A 183 -15.45 4.29 -5.02
C LEU A 183 -16.17 5.00 -3.87
N LYS A 184 -17.40 4.59 -3.55
CA LYS A 184 -18.17 5.16 -2.43
C LYS A 184 -17.43 5.02 -1.11
N LEU A 185 -16.91 3.83 -0.80
CA LEU A 185 -16.14 3.56 0.41
C LEU A 185 -14.83 4.37 0.43
N LEU A 186 -14.12 4.46 -0.69
CA LEU A 186 -12.92 5.27 -0.82
C LEU A 186 -13.22 6.75 -0.56
N LEU A 187 -14.24 7.31 -1.22
CA LEU A 187 -14.65 8.70 -1.03
C LEU A 187 -15.07 8.99 0.40
N THR A 188 -15.85 8.11 1.05
CA THR A 188 -16.20 8.27 2.46
C THR A 188 -14.95 8.31 3.35
N LYS A 189 -13.99 7.41 3.11
CA LYS A 189 -12.72 7.39 3.85
C LYS A 189 -11.92 8.67 3.62
N LEU A 190 -11.72 9.07 2.36
CA LEU A 190 -10.91 10.25 2.02
C LEU A 190 -11.57 11.54 2.52
N ARG A 191 -12.88 11.72 2.36
CA ARG A 191 -13.63 12.86 2.91
C ARG A 191 -13.50 12.93 4.44
N GLY A 192 -13.64 11.81 5.14
CA GLY A 192 -13.43 11.76 6.60
C GLY A 192 -12.01 12.15 7.03
N GLN A 193 -10.99 11.74 6.25
CA GLN A 193 -9.62 12.17 6.48
C GLN A 193 -9.44 13.67 6.20
N MET A 194 -10.02 14.18 5.11
CA MET A 194 -9.94 15.58 4.69
C MET A 194 -10.57 16.57 5.68
N GLN A 195 -11.53 16.11 6.51
CA GLN A 195 -12.09 16.91 7.61
C GLN A 195 -11.10 17.12 8.75
N LEU A 196 -10.20 16.16 8.98
CA LEU A 196 -9.18 16.22 10.05
C LEU A 196 -7.86 16.83 9.56
N ILE A 197 -7.59 16.72 8.26
CA ILE A 197 -6.36 17.19 7.64
C ILE A 197 -6.50 18.68 7.26
N THR A 198 -5.75 19.53 7.96
CA THR A 198 -5.63 20.97 7.69
C THR A 198 -4.46 21.31 6.76
N ASP A 199 -3.50 20.40 6.60
CA ASP A 199 -2.31 20.61 5.78
C ASP A 199 -2.69 20.55 4.28
N PRO A 200 -2.52 21.65 3.51
CA PRO A 200 -2.93 21.72 2.10
C PRO A 200 -2.19 20.71 1.23
N GLU A 201 -0.97 20.35 1.58
CA GLU A 201 -0.18 19.40 0.80
C GLU A 201 -0.71 17.97 0.96
N VAL A 202 -1.05 17.59 2.20
CA VAL A 202 -1.66 16.29 2.49
C VAL A 202 -3.04 16.19 1.84
N ARG A 203 -3.79 17.30 1.75
CA ARG A 203 -5.06 17.38 1.03
C ARG A 203 -4.89 17.14 -0.47
N LEU A 204 -3.90 17.79 -1.09
CA LEU A 204 -3.56 17.56 -2.50
C LEU A 204 -3.20 16.09 -2.76
N MET A 205 -2.44 15.45 -1.87
CA MET A 205 -2.13 14.02 -2.01
C MET A 205 -3.37 13.12 -1.96
N LYS A 206 -4.38 13.48 -1.16
CA LYS A 206 -5.65 12.73 -1.13
C LYS A 206 -6.40 12.87 -2.46
N ALA A 207 -6.33 14.03 -3.10
CA ALA A 207 -6.82 14.25 -4.46
C ALA A 207 -6.05 13.38 -5.48
N HIS A 208 -4.73 13.28 -5.37
CA HIS A 208 -3.92 12.39 -6.23
C HIS A 208 -4.22 10.90 -6.00
N GLU A 209 -4.48 10.48 -4.76
CA GLU A 209 -4.91 9.10 -4.42
C GLU A 209 -6.25 8.78 -5.11
N LEU A 210 -7.20 9.71 -5.07
CA LEU A 210 -8.49 9.58 -5.76
C LEU A 210 -8.29 9.51 -7.28
N GLN A 211 -7.50 10.40 -7.88
CA GLN A 211 -7.27 10.39 -9.33
C GLN A 211 -6.62 9.09 -9.80
N ARG A 212 -5.62 8.56 -9.08
CA ARG A 212 -5.01 7.26 -9.40
C ARG A 212 -6.00 6.11 -9.34
N TYR A 213 -6.92 6.15 -8.38
CA TYR A 213 -8.01 5.19 -8.34
C TYR A 213 -8.88 5.28 -9.60
N PHE A 214 -9.24 6.48 -10.04
CA PHE A 214 -9.98 6.69 -11.28
C PHE A 214 -9.23 6.21 -12.53
N VAL A 215 -7.92 6.49 -12.64
CA VAL A 215 -7.10 5.99 -13.76
C VAL A 215 -7.07 4.46 -13.77
N ARG A 216 -6.81 3.83 -12.62
CA ARG A 216 -6.73 2.37 -12.49
C ARG A 216 -8.07 1.67 -12.76
N CYS A 217 -9.17 2.31 -12.37
CA CYS A 217 -10.52 1.74 -12.46
C CYS A 217 -11.36 2.38 -13.57
N ALA A 218 -10.76 3.12 -14.50
CA ALA A 218 -11.48 3.89 -15.52
C ALA A 218 -12.53 3.09 -16.32
N PRO A 219 -12.28 1.82 -16.73
CA PRO A 219 -13.28 1.03 -17.46
C PRO A 219 -14.55 0.74 -16.64
N GLN A 220 -14.43 0.65 -15.31
CA GLN A 220 -15.53 0.35 -14.40
C GLN A 220 -16.28 1.62 -13.93
N LEU A 221 -15.65 2.78 -14.09
CA LEU A 221 -16.14 4.08 -13.61
C LEU A 221 -16.70 4.96 -14.74
N ALA A 222 -17.19 4.36 -15.82
CA ALA A 222 -17.66 5.11 -17.00
C ALA A 222 -18.79 6.10 -16.66
N HIS A 223 -19.71 5.72 -15.76
CA HIS A 223 -20.83 6.55 -15.32
C HIS A 223 -20.37 7.73 -14.45
N GLU A 224 -19.42 7.49 -13.56
CA GLU A 224 -18.85 8.49 -12.68
C GLU A 224 -17.94 9.45 -13.46
N LEU A 225 -17.13 8.92 -14.38
CA LEU A 225 -16.26 9.72 -15.26
C LEU A 225 -17.05 10.67 -16.15
N ALA A 226 -18.22 10.25 -16.66
CA ALA A 226 -19.08 11.11 -17.47
C ALA A 226 -19.52 12.39 -16.74
N GLN A 227 -19.59 12.37 -15.40
CA GLN A 227 -20.01 13.52 -14.58
C GLN A 227 -18.87 14.49 -14.25
N ILE A 228 -17.61 14.06 -14.41
CA ILE A 228 -16.43 14.84 -14.00
C ILE A 228 -15.50 15.18 -15.17
N ARG A 229 -15.87 14.81 -16.40
CA ARG A 229 -15.12 15.18 -17.60
C ARG A 229 -15.07 16.70 -17.77
N PRO A 230 -13.89 17.27 -18.10
CA PRO A 230 -13.84 18.65 -18.56
C PRO A 230 -14.61 18.76 -19.89
N ASN A 231 -15.47 19.77 -20.01
CA ASN A 231 -16.07 20.17 -21.30
C ASN A 231 -15.00 20.73 -22.25
#